data_AF-A0A060BZL4-F1
#
_entry.id   AF-A0A060BZL4-F1
#
_cell.length_a   1.000
_cell.length_b   1.000
_cell.length_c   1.000
_cell.angle_alpha   90.00
_cell.angle_beta   90.00
_cell.angle_gamma   90.00
#
_symmetry.space_group_name_H-M   'P 1'
#
loop_
_entity.id
_entity.type
_entity.pdbx_description
1 polymer ?
#
loop_
_entity_poly.entity_id
_entity_poly.type
_entity_poly.pdbx_seq_one_letter_code
_entity_poly.pdbx_strand_id
1 'polypeptide(L)'
;METLDPMCWQAWQANPSTMWNWNGTYIDGVAGDYQGATAGGYICSGGPTVYNAALNSKGLWTAKTVPNTFTVTVHDQALHGADYHHVYVTKQGFDVTQDDVAWENLELVSSTAR
;
A
#
# COMPACT_ATOMS: atom_id res chain seq x y z
N MET A 1 14.78 1.05 -16.54
CA MET A 1 13.50 0.75 -15.87
C MET A 1 12.34 1.41 -16.57
N GLU A 2 12.45 2.63 -17.09
CA GLU A 2 11.33 3.36 -17.72
C GLU A 2 10.41 2.53 -18.64
N THR A 3 10.96 1.65 -19.48
CA THR A 3 10.15 0.78 -20.36
C THR A 3 9.79 -0.60 -19.78
N LEU A 4 10.57 -1.10 -18.83
CA LEU A 4 10.42 -2.45 -18.27
C LEU A 4 9.56 -2.48 -16.99
N ASP A 5 9.66 -1.42 -16.20
CA ASP A 5 8.93 -1.19 -14.96
C ASP A 5 8.71 0.33 -14.79
N PRO A 6 7.77 0.91 -15.56
CA PRO A 6 7.53 2.35 -15.57
C PRO A 6 7.07 2.88 -14.20
N MET A 7 6.34 2.07 -13.42
CA MET A 7 5.82 2.49 -12.13
C MET A 7 6.92 2.53 -11.05
N CYS A 8 7.85 1.56 -11.03
CA CYS A 8 9.05 1.69 -10.20
C CYS A 8 9.93 2.83 -10.70
N TRP A 9 10.08 3.01 -12.01
CA TRP A 9 10.90 4.09 -12.56
C TRP A 9 10.42 5.47 -12.10
N GLN A 10 9.12 5.77 -12.21
CA GLN A 10 8.59 7.07 -11.75
C GLN A 10 8.75 7.25 -10.23
N ALA A 11 8.62 6.18 -9.44
CA ALA A 11 8.84 6.26 -8.00
C ALA A 11 10.31 6.59 -7.66
N TRP A 12 11.27 5.97 -8.37
CA TRP A 12 12.70 6.31 -8.25
C TRP A 12 13.01 7.74 -8.69
N GLN A 13 12.34 8.26 -9.72
CA GLN A 13 12.51 9.66 -10.12
C GLN A 13 11.92 10.63 -9.10
N ALA A 14 10.76 10.31 -8.52
CA ALA A 14 10.08 11.17 -7.56
C ALA A 14 10.84 11.28 -6.24
N ASN A 15 11.23 10.14 -5.66
CA ASN A 15 12.03 10.11 -4.43
C ASN A 15 12.68 8.72 -4.25
N PRO A 16 13.99 8.58 -4.51
CA PRO A 16 14.74 7.34 -4.27
C PRO A 16 14.60 6.79 -2.85
N SER A 17 14.37 7.67 -1.87
CA SER A 17 14.25 7.28 -0.47
C SER A 17 12.99 6.45 -0.20
N THR A 18 11.95 6.56 -1.04
CA THR A 18 10.78 5.66 -1.03
C THR A 18 11.19 4.18 -1.09
N MET A 19 12.25 3.87 -1.85
CA MET A 19 12.74 2.50 -2.01
C MET A 19 13.86 2.17 -1.03
N TRP A 20 14.73 3.13 -0.68
CA TRP A 20 15.77 2.88 0.32
C TRP A 20 15.21 2.70 1.74
N ASN A 21 14.17 3.46 2.08
CA ASN A 21 13.48 3.42 3.37
C ASN A 21 12.15 2.66 3.25
N TRP A 22 12.19 1.48 2.64
CA TRP A 22 11.02 0.65 2.39
C TRP A 22 10.26 0.25 3.68
N ASN A 23 10.94 0.24 4.83
CA ASN A 23 10.34 -0.05 6.15
C ASN A 23 9.71 1.17 6.84
N GLY A 24 9.82 2.36 6.25
CA GLY A 24 9.37 3.64 6.84
C GLY A 24 7.95 4.07 6.47
N THR A 25 7.11 3.16 5.93
CA THR A 25 5.73 3.49 5.53
C THR A 25 4.77 3.22 6.69
N TYR A 26 4.63 4.19 7.60
CA TYR A 26 3.75 4.11 8.77
C TYR A 26 3.19 5.49 9.16
N ILE A 27 2.12 5.49 9.95
CA ILE A 27 1.50 6.69 10.52
C ILE A 27 1.39 6.49 12.04
N ASP A 28 1.94 7.43 12.80
CA ASP A 28 1.80 7.44 14.26
C ASP A 28 0.46 8.03 14.70
N GLY A 29 -0.04 7.59 15.86
CA GLY A 29 -1.15 8.25 16.54
C GLY A 29 -2.52 8.12 15.85
N VAL A 30 -2.72 7.12 14.99
CA VAL A 30 -3.97 6.93 14.23
C VAL A 30 -5.19 6.62 15.11
N ALA A 31 -4.98 6.08 16.32
CA ALA A 31 -6.03 5.76 17.28
C ALA A 31 -7.20 4.91 16.71
N GLY A 32 -6.93 4.10 15.67
CA GLY A 32 -7.91 3.25 14.99
C GLY A 32 -8.64 3.91 13.82
N ASP A 33 -8.48 5.21 13.58
CA ASP A 33 -9.08 5.91 12.42
C ASP A 33 -8.19 5.83 11.18
N TYR A 34 -7.96 4.61 10.69
CA TYR A 34 -7.16 4.38 9.48
C TYR A 34 -7.79 5.03 8.25
N GLN A 35 -9.13 5.06 8.17
CA GLN A 35 -9.82 5.62 7.02
C GLN A 35 -9.65 7.12 6.93
N GLY A 36 -9.77 7.85 8.05
CA GLY A 36 -9.48 9.27 8.11
C GLY A 36 -8.00 9.57 7.85
N ALA A 37 -7.09 8.79 8.43
CA ALA A 37 -5.64 8.99 8.27
C ALA A 37 -5.13 8.79 6.83
N THR A 38 -5.84 8.01 6.01
CA THR A 38 -5.45 7.73 4.60
C THR A 38 -6.53 8.11 3.58
N ALA A 39 -7.45 9.01 3.94
CA ALA A 39 -8.51 9.48 3.03
C ALA A 39 -7.93 10.18 1.78
N GLY A 40 -8.68 10.22 0.67
CA GLY A 40 -8.27 11.00 -0.51
C GLY A 40 -7.17 10.38 -1.38
N GLY A 41 -7.06 9.04 -1.38
CA GLY A 41 -6.12 8.31 -2.25
C GLY A 41 -4.73 8.10 -1.65
N TYR A 42 -4.56 8.33 -0.34
CA TYR A 42 -3.28 8.17 0.37
C TYR A 42 -3.09 6.78 1.00
N ILE A 43 -3.84 5.77 0.55
CA ILE A 43 -3.75 4.41 1.10
C ILE A 43 -2.35 3.83 0.82
N CYS A 44 -1.84 3.92 -0.41
CA CYS A 44 -0.57 3.32 -0.80
C CYS A 44 0.66 4.05 -0.22
N SER A 45 0.58 5.37 -0.02
CA SER A 45 1.65 6.16 0.58
C SER A 45 1.72 6.07 2.11
N GLY A 46 0.70 5.49 2.76
CA GLY A 46 0.56 5.51 4.21
C GLY A 46 0.30 6.92 4.73
N GLY A 47 -0.73 7.59 4.21
CA GLY A 47 -1.14 8.94 4.62
C GLY A 47 -0.61 10.06 3.71
N PRO A 48 -0.99 11.33 3.96
CA PRO A 48 -0.72 12.47 3.09
C PRO A 48 0.74 12.95 3.19
N THR A 49 1.68 12.04 2.97
CA THR A 49 3.11 12.33 2.96
C THR A 49 3.61 12.51 1.53
N VAL A 50 4.38 13.56 1.29
CA VAL A 50 5.09 13.74 0.00
C VAL A 50 6.20 12.70 -0.19
N TYR A 51 6.64 12.05 0.88
CA TYR A 51 7.77 11.13 0.85
C TYR A 51 7.50 9.90 -0.02
N ASN A 52 6.33 9.29 0.14
CA ASN A 52 5.88 8.10 -0.57
C ASN A 52 4.79 8.40 -1.62
N ALA A 53 4.57 9.66 -1.97
CA ALA A 53 3.42 10.08 -2.80
C ALA A 53 3.36 9.35 -4.16
N ALA A 54 4.52 8.99 -4.72
CA ALA A 54 4.62 8.25 -5.98
C ALA A 54 4.00 6.84 -5.94
N LEU A 55 3.78 6.28 -4.74
CA LEU A 55 3.10 4.99 -4.57
C LEU A 55 1.59 5.08 -4.80
N ASN A 56 1.01 6.29 -4.79
CA ASN A 56 -0.41 6.50 -5.11
C ASN A 56 -0.67 6.60 -6.63
N SER A 57 0.38 6.60 -7.46
CA SER A 57 0.26 6.73 -8.90
C SER A 57 -0.49 5.55 -9.52
N LYS A 58 -1.43 5.85 -10.42
CA LYS A 58 -2.14 4.86 -11.23
C LYS A 58 -1.26 4.35 -12.37
N GLY A 59 -1.35 3.07 -12.67
CA GLY A 59 -0.62 2.46 -13.78
C GLY A 59 -0.31 0.99 -13.56
N LEU A 60 0.42 0.41 -14.51
CA LEU A 60 0.77 -1.01 -14.52
C LEU A 60 1.91 -1.31 -13.53
N TRP A 61 1.60 -1.27 -12.23
CA TRP A 61 2.50 -1.77 -11.19
C TRP A 61 2.79 -3.25 -11.42
N THR A 62 4.05 -3.66 -11.25
CA THR A 62 4.46 -5.06 -11.38
C THR A 62 3.76 -5.93 -10.34
N ALA A 63 2.81 -6.75 -10.78
CA ALA A 63 2.00 -7.60 -9.90
C ALA A 63 2.66 -8.96 -9.63
N LYS A 64 2.44 -9.50 -8.42
CA LYS A 64 2.77 -10.88 -8.07
C LYS A 64 1.55 -11.78 -8.29
N THR A 65 1.72 -12.88 -9.02
CA THR A 65 0.67 -13.91 -9.12
C THR A 65 0.48 -14.62 -7.78
N VAL A 66 -0.76 -14.66 -7.30
CA VAL A 66 -1.15 -15.38 -6.08
C VAL A 66 -2.41 -16.23 -6.33
N PRO A 67 -2.55 -17.39 -5.68
CA PRO A 67 -3.83 -18.11 -5.64
C PRO A 67 -4.86 -17.39 -4.78
N ASN A 68 -6.13 -17.79 -4.85
CA ASN A 68 -7.22 -17.21 -4.03
C ASN A 68 -6.99 -17.34 -2.52
N THR A 69 -6.19 -18.32 -2.09
CA THR A 69 -5.77 -18.49 -0.69
C THR A 69 -4.26 -18.38 -0.64
N PHE A 70 -3.75 -17.31 -0.04
CA PHE A 70 -2.34 -17.00 0.00
C PHE A 70 -1.91 -16.54 1.40
N THR A 71 -0.60 -16.53 1.64
CA THR A 71 -0.02 -16.04 2.89
C THR A 71 0.50 -14.62 2.71
N VAL A 72 0.12 -13.71 3.61
CA VAL A 72 0.76 -12.41 3.77
C VAL A 72 1.91 -12.57 4.77
N THR A 73 3.13 -12.26 4.33
CA THR A 73 4.32 -12.29 5.18
C THR A 73 4.80 -10.86 5.43
N VAL A 74 4.84 -10.47 6.70
CA VAL A 74 5.39 -9.18 7.13
C VAL A 74 6.77 -9.42 7.74
N HIS A 75 7.78 -8.67 7.30
CA HIS A 75 9.10 -8.66 7.92
C HIS A 75 9.24 -7.42 8.79
N ASP A 76 9.39 -7.64 10.09
CA ASP A 76 9.65 -6.59 11.07
C ASP A 76 11.04 -6.81 11.67
N GLN A 77 11.97 -5.90 11.33
CA GLN A 77 13.34 -5.95 11.82
C GLN A 77 13.42 -5.68 13.34
N ALA A 78 12.50 -4.88 13.87
CA ALA A 78 12.53 -4.41 15.25
C ALA A 78 11.72 -5.30 16.21
N LEU A 79 11.01 -6.30 15.67
CA LEU A 79 10.24 -7.28 16.45
C LEU A 79 9.23 -6.62 17.41
N HIS A 80 8.51 -5.62 16.92
CA HIS A 80 7.48 -4.89 17.64
C HIS A 80 6.29 -5.78 18.05
N GLY A 81 6.01 -6.81 17.25
CA GLY A 81 4.74 -7.54 17.34
C GLY A 81 3.61 -6.77 16.66
N ALA A 82 2.38 -7.25 16.79
CA ALA A 82 1.21 -6.60 16.22
C ALA A 82 -0.02 -6.83 17.10
N ASP A 83 -0.75 -5.75 17.38
CA ASP A 83 -2.10 -5.85 17.97
C ASP A 83 -3.03 -6.61 17.02
N TYR A 84 -3.00 -6.31 15.72
CA TYR A 84 -3.76 -7.01 14.68
C TYR A 84 -3.26 -6.66 13.28
N HIS A 85 -3.71 -7.42 12.28
CA HIS A 85 -3.58 -7.11 10.87
C HIS A 85 -4.95 -7.12 10.20
N HIS A 86 -5.25 -6.08 9.42
CA HIS A 86 -6.36 -6.07 8.47
C HIS A 86 -5.81 -6.21 7.05
N VAL A 87 -6.33 -7.18 6.30
CA VAL A 87 -5.94 -7.43 4.92
C VAL A 87 -7.13 -7.09 4.02
N TYR A 88 -6.90 -6.16 3.11
CA TYR A 88 -7.89 -5.73 2.12
C TYR A 88 -7.45 -6.13 0.71
N VAL A 89 -8.42 -6.41 -0.16
CA VAL A 89 -8.22 -6.64 -1.59
C VAL A 89 -9.17 -5.74 -2.37
N THR A 90 -8.76 -5.26 -3.54
CA THR A 90 -9.65 -4.49 -4.41
C THR A 90 -10.83 -5.34 -4.90
N LYS A 91 -11.99 -4.71 -5.00
CA LYS A 91 -13.21 -5.37 -5.52
C LYS A 91 -12.99 -5.84 -6.96
N GLN A 92 -13.63 -6.95 -7.32
CA GLN A 92 -13.61 -7.43 -8.70
C GLN A 92 -14.15 -6.35 -9.64
N GLY A 93 -13.41 -6.05 -10.71
CA GLY A 93 -13.73 -4.98 -11.65
C GLY A 93 -12.95 -3.68 -11.45
N PHE A 94 -12.16 -3.56 -10.38
CA PHE A 94 -11.21 -2.44 -10.18
C PHE A 94 -10.12 -2.42 -11.26
N ASP A 95 -9.89 -1.28 -11.89
CA ASP A 95 -8.82 -1.07 -12.88
C ASP A 95 -7.66 -0.28 -12.26
N VAL A 96 -6.57 -0.98 -11.93
CA VAL A 96 -5.35 -0.38 -11.33
C VAL A 96 -4.68 0.70 -12.21
N THR A 97 -5.04 0.78 -13.49
CA THR A 97 -4.48 1.77 -14.42
C THR A 97 -5.31 3.04 -14.51
N GLN A 98 -6.57 3.02 -14.05
CA GLN A 98 -7.52 4.12 -14.19
C GLN A 98 -8.09 4.61 -12.84
N ASP A 99 -8.22 3.70 -11.88
CA ASP A 99 -8.90 3.93 -10.61
C ASP A 99 -7.91 4.20 -9.48
N ASP A 100 -8.28 5.12 -8.58
CA ASP A 100 -7.52 5.38 -7.37
C ASP A 100 -7.89 4.33 -6.29
N VAL A 101 -6.88 3.85 -5.56
CA VAL A 101 -7.10 2.94 -4.43
C VAL A 101 -7.75 3.73 -3.30
N ALA A 102 -9.06 3.51 -3.12
CA ALA A 102 -9.89 4.15 -2.11
C ALA A 102 -10.68 3.10 -1.31
N TRP A 103 -11.06 3.44 -0.07
CA TRP A 103 -11.75 2.52 0.84
C TRP A 103 -13.04 1.94 0.26
N GLU A 104 -13.79 2.71 -0.53
CA GLU A 104 -14.99 2.23 -1.22
C GLU A 104 -14.74 1.09 -2.22
N ASN A 105 -13.51 0.97 -2.72
CA ASN A 105 -13.11 -0.03 -3.72
C ASN A 105 -12.39 -1.23 -3.10
N LEU A 106 -12.31 -1.30 -1.75
CA LEU A 106 -11.64 -2.36 -1.02
C LEU A 106 -12.64 -3.26 -0.27
N GLU A 107 -12.28 -4.53 -0.13
CA GLU A 107 -12.97 -5.53 0.68
C GLU A 107 -12.02 -6.07 1.76
N LEU A 108 -12.46 -6.08 3.01
CA LEU A 108 -11.73 -6.74 4.10
C LEU A 108 -11.85 -8.25 3.91
N VAL A 109 -10.72 -8.91 3.61
CA VAL A 109 -10.68 -10.36 3.37
C VAL A 109 -10.17 -11.15 4.57
N SER A 110 -9.44 -10.50 5.49
CA SER A 110 -8.96 -11.12 6.72
C SER A 110 -8.71 -10.09 7.81
N SER A 111 -8.99 -10.45 9.05
CA SER A 111 -8.57 -9.74 10.26
C SER A 111 -8.00 -10.75 11.24
N THR A 112 -6.80 -10.50 11.76
CA THR A 112 -6.29 -11.29 12.90
C THR A 112 -6.93 -10.80 14.19
N ALA A 113 -7.11 -11.71 15.15
CA ALA A 113 -7.59 -11.31 16.47
C ALA A 113 -6.61 -10.33 17.15
N ARG A 114 -7.16 -9.53 18.06
CA ARG A 114 -6.42 -8.75 19.05
C ARG A 114 -6.11 -9.58 20.29
#